data_AF-A0A947NIS3-F1
#
_entry.id   AF-A0A947NIS3-F1
#
_cell.length_a   1.000
_cell.length_b   1.000
_cell.length_c   1.000
_cell.angle_alpha   90.00
_cell.angle_beta   90.00
_cell.angle_gamma   90.00
#
_symmetry.space_group_name_H-M   'P 1'
#
loop_
_entity.id
_entity.type
_entity.pdbx_description
1 polymer ?
#
loop_
_entity_poly.entity_id
_entity_poly.type
_entity_poly.pdbx_seq_one_letter_code
_entity_poly.pdbx_strand_id
1 'polypeptide(L)'
;MYKCVLVVLMVGLVVGSACVLAGPAQEVLGDLAETERSARVVTGITSIGLGVAIGVGSYVFLAGSGMEIYGAIAGGLVALPGVVMLLLPSEAERACYDACDSEVESAFALERLAAQGRLNRYISGAANLAAGVVSLLYPYNYFTSYDYVITAVSSFGMAVIDFLLPSKEEIAYAKYEALAAQTP
;
A
#
# COMPACT_ATOMS: atom_id res chain seq x y z
N MET A 1 -51.07 19.49 -13.25
CA MET A 1 -50.18 19.88 -12.12
C MET A 1 -49.74 18.70 -11.25
N TYR A 2 -50.59 17.72 -10.94
CA TYR A 2 -50.22 16.58 -10.08
C TYR A 2 -49.08 15.67 -10.58
N LYS A 3 -48.91 15.51 -11.90
CA LYS A 3 -47.83 14.70 -12.48
C LYS A 3 -46.42 15.29 -12.25
N CYS A 4 -46.28 16.62 -12.27
CA CYS A 4 -44.98 17.25 -12.03
C CYS A 4 -44.56 17.16 -10.56
N VAL A 5 -45.52 17.28 -9.63
CA VAL A 5 -45.26 17.14 -8.19
C VAL A 5 -44.78 15.72 -7.86
N LEU A 6 -45.38 14.70 -8.48
CA LEU A 6 -45.04 13.30 -8.23
C LEU A 6 -43.65 12.92 -8.78
N VAL A 7 -43.24 13.50 -9.92
CA VAL A 7 -41.88 13.32 -10.47
C VAL A 7 -40.84 14.00 -9.58
N VAL A 8 -41.09 15.23 -9.10
CA VAL A 8 -40.17 15.93 -8.20
C VAL A 8 -40.02 15.19 -6.86
N LEU A 9 -41.12 14.61 -6.34
CA LEU A 9 -41.11 13.86 -5.09
C LEU A 9 -40.40 12.49 -5.24
N MET A 10 -40.54 11.82 -6.39
CA MET A 10 -39.77 10.61 -6.70
C MET A 10 -38.29 10.91 -6.91
N VAL A 11 -37.93 11.96 -7.63
CA VAL A 11 -36.52 12.36 -7.78
C VAL A 11 -35.94 12.77 -6.42
N GLY A 12 -36.71 13.47 -5.58
CA GLY A 12 -36.31 13.80 -4.21
C GLY A 12 -36.14 12.57 -3.30
N LEU A 13 -36.98 11.55 -3.44
CA LEU A 13 -36.86 10.27 -2.72
C LEU A 13 -35.68 9.43 -3.22
N VAL A 14 -35.43 9.39 -4.53
CA VAL A 14 -34.30 8.66 -5.13
C VAL A 14 -32.98 9.33 -4.75
N VAL A 15 -32.90 10.66 -4.82
CA VAL A 15 -31.73 11.44 -4.38
C VAL A 15 -31.58 11.39 -2.85
N GLY A 16 -32.69 11.42 -2.11
CA GLY A 16 -32.68 11.30 -0.65
C GLY A 16 -32.28 9.91 -0.15
N SER A 17 -32.62 8.85 -0.89
CA SER A 17 -32.18 7.47 -0.60
C SER A 17 -30.71 7.21 -0.95
N ALA A 18 -30.10 8.05 -1.78
CA ALA A 18 -28.68 7.98 -2.12
C ALA A 18 -27.78 8.64 -1.06
N CYS A 19 -28.35 9.40 -0.12
CA CYS A 19 -27.66 9.88 1.07
C CYS A 19 -27.90 8.91 2.24
N VAL A 20 -27.51 7.65 2.08
CA VAL A 20 -27.24 6.82 3.25
C VAL A 20 -26.03 7.48 3.92
N LEU A 21 -26.23 8.02 5.13
CA LEU A 21 -25.15 8.52 5.97
C LEU A 21 -24.16 7.37 6.14
N ALA A 22 -23.05 7.43 5.40
CA ALA A 22 -21.96 6.48 5.55
C ALA A 22 -21.50 6.53 7.01
N GLY A 23 -21.45 5.38 7.67
CA GLY A 23 -20.96 5.29 9.03
C GLY A 23 -19.46 5.54 9.11
N PRO A 24 -18.92 5.74 10.32
CA PRO A 24 -17.51 6.06 10.53
C PRO A 24 -16.57 4.96 10.01
N ALA A 25 -16.95 3.68 10.04
CA ALA A 25 -16.14 2.61 9.47
C ALA A 25 -16.09 2.69 7.95
N GLN A 26 -17.21 2.99 7.29
CA GLN A 26 -17.28 3.13 5.84
C GLN A 26 -16.39 4.28 5.35
N GLU A 27 -16.42 5.43 6.04
CA GLU A 27 -15.58 6.59 5.69
C GLU A 27 -14.09 6.27 5.86
N VAL A 28 -13.71 5.65 6.98
CA VAL A 28 -12.30 5.32 7.26
C VAL A 28 -11.77 4.23 6.33
N LEU A 29 -12.56 3.20 6.03
CA LEU A 29 -12.18 2.15 5.10
C LEU A 29 -12.09 2.67 3.66
N GLY A 30 -13.01 3.55 3.26
CA GLY A 30 -12.97 4.24 1.98
C GLY A 30 -11.73 5.11 1.80
N ASP A 31 -11.39 5.92 2.81
CA ASP A 31 -10.20 6.78 2.83
C ASP A 31 -8.90 5.95 2.76
N LEU A 32 -8.85 4.84 3.50
CA LEU A 32 -7.72 3.91 3.46
C LEU A 32 -7.58 3.26 2.07
N ALA A 33 -8.69 2.80 1.48
CA ALA A 33 -8.69 2.21 0.14
C ALA A 33 -8.28 3.20 -0.95
N GLU A 34 -8.76 4.45 -0.87
CA GLU A 34 -8.39 5.51 -1.82
C GLU A 34 -6.91 5.90 -1.68
N THR A 35 -6.41 6.00 -0.44
CA THR A 35 -5.00 6.28 -0.16
C THR A 35 -4.09 5.18 -0.70
N GLU A 36 -4.42 3.91 -0.47
CA GLU A 36 -3.66 2.77 -0.99
C GLU A 36 -3.72 2.67 -2.52
N ARG A 37 -4.89 2.94 -3.11
CA ARG A 37 -5.03 3.04 -4.56
C ARG A 37 -4.12 4.12 -5.15
N SER A 38 -4.12 5.31 -4.56
CA SER A 38 -3.29 6.43 -5.01
C SER A 38 -1.81 6.11 -4.88
N ALA A 39 -1.39 5.57 -3.73
CA ALA A 39 -0.01 5.14 -3.50
C ALA A 39 0.43 4.09 -4.53
N ARG A 40 -0.39 3.08 -4.78
CA ARG A 40 -0.15 2.03 -5.78
C ARG A 40 -0.02 2.60 -7.19
N VAL A 41 -0.88 3.54 -7.57
CA VAL A 41 -0.82 4.18 -8.90
C VAL A 41 0.45 5.00 -9.07
N VAL A 42 0.80 5.83 -8.08
CA VAL A 42 2.00 6.68 -8.12
C VAL A 42 3.27 5.83 -8.15
N THR A 43 3.38 4.85 -7.25
CA THR A 43 4.55 3.96 -7.19
C THR A 43 4.68 3.11 -8.46
N GLY A 44 3.56 2.57 -8.95
CA GLY A 44 3.51 1.80 -10.18
C GLY A 44 3.98 2.59 -11.41
N ILE A 45 3.44 3.80 -11.62
CA ILE A 45 3.85 4.68 -12.71
C ILE A 45 5.31 5.09 -12.59
N THR A 46 5.78 5.37 -11.36
CA THR A 46 7.16 5.79 -11.12
C THR A 46 8.15 4.67 -11.44
N SER A 47 7.87 3.44 -11.00
CA SER A 47 8.69 2.26 -11.32
C SER A 47 8.73 1.99 -12.83
N ILE A 48 7.59 2.07 -13.52
CA ILE A 48 7.54 1.93 -14.98
C ILE A 48 8.35 3.04 -15.66
N GLY A 49 8.14 4.29 -15.26
CA GLY A 49 8.86 5.44 -15.81
C GLY A 49 10.36 5.33 -15.66
N LEU A 50 10.83 4.88 -14.49
CA LEU A 50 12.24 4.64 -14.23
C LEU A 50 12.79 3.51 -15.11
N GLY A 51 12.07 2.39 -15.21
CA GLY A 51 12.48 1.27 -16.06
C GLY A 51 12.54 1.63 -17.55
N VAL A 52 11.58 2.41 -18.04
CA VAL A 52 11.60 2.96 -19.41
C VAL A 52 12.78 3.90 -19.60
N ALA A 53 13.06 4.79 -18.64
CA ALA A 53 14.20 5.70 -18.71
C ALA A 53 15.54 4.96 -18.75
N ILE A 54 15.71 3.90 -17.96
CA ILE A 54 16.89 3.02 -17.99
C ILE A 54 16.99 2.32 -19.34
N GLY A 55 15.89 1.72 -19.82
CA GLY A 55 15.85 1.00 -21.08
C GLY A 55 16.19 1.90 -22.27
N VAL A 56 15.46 3.01 -22.45
CA VAL A 56 15.69 3.96 -23.54
C VAL A 56 17.05 4.64 -23.41
N GLY A 57 17.41 5.07 -22.20
CA GLY A 57 18.72 5.68 -21.93
C GLY A 57 19.86 4.75 -22.31
N SER A 58 19.76 3.45 -22.03
CA SER A 58 20.78 2.49 -22.41
C SER A 58 20.95 2.34 -23.93
N TYR A 59 19.89 2.39 -24.72
CA TYR A 59 19.99 2.39 -26.18
C TYR A 59 20.66 3.65 -26.73
N VAL A 60 20.51 4.79 -26.05
CA VAL A 60 21.11 6.06 -26.47
C VAL A 60 22.59 6.15 -26.04
N PHE A 61 22.89 5.81 -24.79
CA PHE A 61 24.22 5.99 -24.21
C PHE A 61 25.17 4.81 -24.44
N LEU A 62 24.66 3.59 -24.64
CA LEU A 62 25.47 2.40 -24.89
C LEU A 62 25.45 1.95 -26.36
N ALA A 63 24.95 2.80 -27.26
CA ALA A 63 24.89 2.53 -28.69
C ALA A 63 26.28 2.13 -29.25
N GLY A 64 26.35 0.99 -29.95
CA GLY A 64 27.55 0.45 -30.56
C GLY A 64 28.48 -0.30 -29.60
N SER A 65 28.15 -0.39 -28.31
CA SER A 65 28.92 -1.17 -27.32
C SER A 65 28.53 -2.66 -27.28
N GLY A 66 27.42 -3.05 -27.93
CA GLY A 66 26.83 -4.39 -27.81
C GLY A 66 26.16 -4.65 -26.46
N MET A 67 26.11 -3.66 -25.56
CA MET A 67 25.46 -3.76 -24.26
C MET A 67 24.06 -3.15 -24.21
N GLU A 68 23.50 -2.66 -25.33
CA GLU A 68 22.18 -2.02 -25.32
C GLU A 68 21.08 -2.97 -24.86
N ILE A 69 21.16 -4.24 -25.26
CA ILE A 69 20.23 -5.30 -24.86
C ILE A 69 20.22 -5.49 -23.34
N TYR A 70 21.37 -5.41 -22.67
CA TYR A 70 21.43 -5.59 -21.21
C TYR A 70 20.77 -4.42 -20.47
N GLY A 71 20.90 -3.21 -20.99
CA GLY A 71 20.22 -2.06 -20.41
C GLY A 71 18.70 -2.09 -20.63
N ALA A 72 18.24 -2.62 -21.77
CA ALA A 72 16.83 -2.90 -22.02
C ALA A 72 16.24 -3.92 -21.05
N ILE A 73 16.98 -5.01 -20.79
CA ILE A 73 16.60 -6.05 -19.82
C ILE A 73 16.56 -5.46 -18.40
N ALA A 74 17.58 -4.70 -18.01
CA ALA A 74 17.62 -4.03 -16.71
C ALA A 74 16.44 -3.06 -16.54
N GLY A 75 16.14 -2.26 -17.57
CA GLY A 75 14.97 -1.39 -17.59
C GLY A 75 13.64 -2.16 -17.45
N GLY A 76 13.50 -3.28 -18.16
CA GLY A 76 12.34 -4.16 -18.03
C GLY A 76 12.18 -4.74 -16.61
N LEU A 77 13.26 -5.19 -15.99
CA LEU A 77 13.25 -5.70 -14.61
C LEU A 77 12.86 -4.62 -13.59
N VAL A 78 13.25 -3.37 -13.83
CA VAL A 78 12.87 -2.23 -12.96
C VAL A 78 11.41 -1.81 -13.18
N ALA A 79 10.88 -1.92 -14.40
CA ALA A 79 9.49 -1.59 -14.71
C ALA A 79 8.48 -2.66 -14.25
N LEU A 80 8.88 -3.93 -14.24
CA LEU A 80 8.01 -5.08 -13.97
C LEU A 80 7.25 -4.96 -12.63
N PRO A 81 7.89 -4.66 -11.48
CA PRO A 81 7.19 -4.48 -10.22
C PRO A 81 6.09 -3.42 -10.31
N GLY A 82 6.35 -2.30 -11.02
CA GLY A 82 5.36 -1.25 -11.22
C GLY A 82 4.15 -1.69 -12.03
N VAL A 83 4.36 -2.50 -13.08
CA VAL A 83 3.25 -3.10 -13.85
C VAL A 83 2.40 -4.01 -12.97
N VAL A 84 3.04 -4.88 -12.17
CA VAL A 84 2.34 -5.78 -11.26
C VAL A 84 1.55 -5.00 -10.21
N MET A 85 2.14 -3.96 -9.64
CA MET A 85 1.45 -3.09 -8.67
C MET A 85 0.22 -2.44 -9.30
N LEU A 86 0.28 -1.93 -10.53
CA LEU A 86 -0.90 -1.30 -11.16
C LEU A 86 -2.05 -2.28 -11.42
N LEU A 87 -1.74 -3.56 -11.64
CA LEU A 87 -2.75 -4.58 -11.98
C LEU A 87 -3.40 -5.21 -10.74
N LEU A 88 -2.69 -5.25 -9.60
CA LEU A 88 -3.16 -5.95 -8.41
C LEU A 88 -3.77 -4.98 -7.40
N PRO A 89 -5.08 -5.09 -7.11
CA PRO A 89 -5.69 -4.31 -6.04
C PRO A 89 -5.10 -4.62 -4.67
N SER A 90 -4.90 -3.55 -3.89
CA SER A 90 -4.46 -3.65 -2.50
C SER A 90 -5.51 -4.37 -1.66
N GLU A 91 -5.12 -4.88 -0.50
CA GLU A 91 -6.05 -5.55 0.42
C GLU A 91 -7.13 -4.58 0.91
N ALA A 92 -6.79 -3.30 1.12
CA ALA A 92 -7.75 -2.26 1.48
C ALA A 92 -8.77 -1.97 0.36
N GLU A 93 -8.33 -1.90 -0.90
CA GLU A 93 -9.24 -1.72 -2.05
C GLU A 93 -10.21 -2.90 -2.20
N ARG A 94 -9.74 -4.13 -2.02
CA ARG A 94 -10.60 -5.32 -2.07
C ARG A 94 -11.58 -5.33 -0.89
N ALA A 95 -11.10 -5.03 0.30
CA ALA A 95 -11.93 -4.95 1.49
C ALA A 95 -13.03 -3.89 1.37
N CYS A 96 -12.73 -2.69 0.85
CA CYS A 96 -13.77 -1.69 0.59
C CYS A 96 -14.71 -2.14 -0.54
N TYR A 97 -14.20 -2.75 -1.62
CA TYR A 97 -15.08 -3.26 -2.68
C TYR A 97 -16.11 -4.28 -2.16
N ASP A 98 -15.72 -5.11 -1.18
CA ASP A 98 -16.58 -6.15 -0.61
C ASP A 98 -17.49 -5.63 0.53
N ALA A 99 -17.06 -4.63 1.29
CA ALA A 99 -17.68 -4.27 2.58
C ALA A 99 -18.10 -2.80 2.75
N CYS A 100 -17.73 -1.88 1.84
CA CYS A 100 -18.02 -0.44 1.98
C CYS A 100 -19.52 -0.10 1.96
N ASP A 101 -20.40 -1.02 1.59
CA ASP A 101 -21.85 -0.81 1.59
C ASP A 101 -22.50 -1.00 2.97
N SER A 102 -21.77 -1.55 3.94
CA SER A 102 -22.26 -1.83 5.29
C SER A 102 -21.28 -1.38 6.37
N GLU A 103 -21.76 -0.65 7.37
CA GLU A 103 -20.96 -0.18 8.50
C GLU A 103 -20.37 -1.35 9.32
N VAL A 104 -21.16 -2.39 9.56
CA VAL A 104 -20.73 -3.55 10.35
C VAL A 104 -19.65 -4.34 9.61
N GLU A 105 -19.84 -4.53 8.30
CA GLU A 105 -18.87 -5.26 7.47
C GLU A 105 -17.58 -4.44 7.29
N SER A 106 -17.71 -3.12 7.12
CA SER A 106 -16.57 -2.20 7.06
C SER A 106 -15.75 -2.21 8.36
N ALA A 107 -16.41 -2.23 9.52
CA ALA A 107 -15.74 -2.31 10.82
C ALA A 107 -14.96 -3.64 10.98
N PHE A 108 -15.58 -4.76 10.60
CA PHE A 108 -14.92 -6.07 10.65
C PHE A 108 -13.75 -6.16 9.66
N ALA A 109 -13.90 -5.57 8.47
CA ALA A 109 -12.85 -5.51 7.47
C ALA A 109 -11.66 -4.67 7.98
N LEU A 110 -11.89 -3.52 8.61
CA LEU A 110 -10.85 -2.70 9.22
C LEU A 110 -10.12 -3.43 10.36
N GLU A 111 -10.84 -4.12 11.23
CA GLU A 111 -10.24 -4.92 12.32
C GLU A 111 -9.33 -6.02 11.74
N ARG A 112 -9.81 -6.73 10.72
CA ARG A 112 -9.03 -7.78 10.04
C ARG A 112 -7.77 -7.22 9.37
N LEU A 113 -7.89 -6.10 8.66
CA LEU A 113 -6.76 -5.43 8.02
C LEU A 113 -5.73 -4.96 9.07
N ALA A 114 -6.18 -4.40 10.19
CA ALA A 114 -5.29 -3.99 11.28
C ALA A 114 -4.58 -5.17 11.93
N ALA A 115 -5.29 -6.29 12.16
CA ALA A 115 -4.69 -7.51 12.70
C ALA A 115 -3.64 -8.10 11.75
N GLN A 116 -3.94 -8.13 10.44
CA GLN A 116 -3.02 -8.60 9.41
C GLN A 116 -1.81 -7.67 9.25
N GLY A 117 -2.02 -6.36 9.25
CA GLY A 117 -0.96 -5.35 9.22
C GLY A 117 0.00 -5.50 10.40
N ARG A 118 -0.54 -5.70 11.60
CA ARG A 118 0.23 -5.95 12.81
C ARG A 118 1.05 -7.24 12.73
N LEU A 119 0.46 -8.32 12.23
CA LEU A 119 1.14 -9.61 12.08
C LEU A 119 2.27 -9.53 11.04
N ASN A 120 2.01 -8.92 9.88
CA ASN A 120 3.03 -8.71 8.84
C ASN A 120 4.21 -7.89 9.36
N ARG A 121 3.90 -6.85 10.13
CA ARG A 121 4.88 -6.00 10.79
C ARG A 121 5.76 -6.76 11.78
N TYR A 122 5.18 -7.62 12.62
CA TYR A 122 5.96 -8.48 13.52
C TYR A 122 6.84 -9.49 12.77
N ILE A 123 6.33 -10.08 11.70
CA ILE A 123 7.11 -11.02 10.86
C ILE A 123 8.27 -10.28 10.19
N SER A 124 8.03 -9.10 9.60
CA SER A 124 9.07 -8.27 9.00
C SER A 124 10.12 -7.87 10.03
N GLY A 125 9.69 -7.39 11.20
CA GLY A 125 10.59 -7.01 12.29
C GLY A 125 11.43 -8.19 12.78
N ALA A 126 10.85 -9.38 12.92
CA ALA A 126 11.57 -10.59 13.31
C ALA A 126 12.57 -11.03 12.24
N ALA A 127 12.20 -10.95 10.96
CA ALA A 127 13.08 -11.28 9.85
C ALA A 127 14.26 -10.30 9.76
N ASN A 128 14.02 -9.01 9.90
CA ASN A 128 15.05 -7.97 9.94
C ASN A 128 15.97 -8.14 11.15
N LEU A 129 15.44 -8.44 12.33
CA LEU A 129 16.25 -8.73 13.51
C LEU A 129 17.13 -9.97 13.30
N ALA A 130 16.56 -11.05 12.75
CA ALA A 130 17.30 -12.26 12.44
C ALA A 130 18.40 -12.00 11.39
N ALA A 131 18.10 -11.23 10.33
CA ALA A 131 19.08 -10.83 9.33
C ALA A 131 20.25 -10.06 9.95
N GLY A 132 19.96 -9.11 10.86
CA GLY A 132 21.00 -8.35 11.56
C GLY A 132 21.89 -9.24 12.44
N VAL A 133 21.30 -10.20 13.17
CA VAL A 133 22.06 -11.19 13.96
C VAL A 133 22.92 -12.08 13.06
N VAL A 134 22.37 -12.57 11.95
CA VAL A 134 23.10 -13.42 10.99
C VAL A 134 24.27 -12.67 10.37
N SER A 135 24.10 -11.40 9.99
CA SER A 135 25.19 -10.56 9.47
C SER A 135 26.35 -10.41 10.47
N LEU A 136 26.07 -10.35 11.77
CA LEU A 136 27.11 -10.30 12.80
C LEU A 136 27.78 -11.66 13.06
N LEU A 137 27.02 -12.75 13.01
CA LEU A 137 27.54 -14.11 13.24
C LEU A 137 28.35 -14.65 12.06
N TYR A 138 27.98 -14.27 10.84
CA TYR A 138 28.63 -14.70 9.60
C TYR A 138 29.09 -13.47 8.81
N PRO A 139 30.22 -12.84 9.22
CA PRO A 139 30.69 -11.63 8.58
C PRO A 139 31.08 -11.92 7.13
N TYR A 140 30.50 -11.15 6.21
CA TYR A 140 30.83 -11.14 4.80
C TYR A 140 31.36 -9.75 4.41
N ASN A 141 32.30 -9.74 3.45
CA ASN A 141 32.90 -8.52 2.92
C ASN A 141 32.78 -8.57 1.40
N TYR A 142 31.87 -7.78 0.83
CA TYR A 142 31.67 -7.71 -0.62
C TYR A 142 32.49 -6.56 -1.23
N PHE A 143 32.50 -5.41 -0.56
CA PHE A 143 33.15 -4.17 -0.98
C PHE A 143 34.07 -3.60 0.10
N THR A 144 33.66 -3.66 1.37
CA THR A 144 34.47 -3.17 2.49
C THR A 144 34.52 -4.16 3.64
N SER A 145 35.53 -4.03 4.50
CA SER A 145 35.69 -4.84 5.73
C SER A 145 34.64 -4.56 6.81
N TYR A 146 33.68 -3.65 6.56
CA TYR A 146 32.61 -3.28 7.49
C TYR A 146 31.21 -3.54 6.93
N ASP A 147 31.08 -4.19 5.77
CA ASP A 147 29.78 -4.41 5.11
C ASP A 147 28.79 -5.18 5.98
N TYR A 148 29.30 -6.16 6.74
CA TYR A 148 28.49 -6.92 7.69
C TYR A 148 27.95 -6.07 8.84
N VAL A 149 28.73 -5.07 9.32
CA VAL A 149 28.28 -4.13 10.35
C VAL A 149 27.22 -3.19 9.81
N ILE A 150 27.44 -2.66 8.60
CA ILE A 150 26.47 -1.76 7.95
C ILE A 150 25.14 -2.49 7.74
N THR A 151 25.19 -3.74 7.26
CA THR A 151 23.98 -4.54 7.08
C THR A 151 23.32 -4.86 8.42
N ALA A 152 24.09 -5.19 9.45
CA ALA A 152 23.52 -5.45 10.76
C ALA A 152 22.80 -4.20 11.32
N VAL A 153 23.41 -3.02 11.21
CA VAL A 153 22.81 -1.77 11.67
C VAL A 153 21.56 -1.43 10.87
N SER A 154 21.58 -1.57 9.55
CA SER A 154 20.39 -1.29 8.72
C SER A 154 19.26 -2.28 9.04
N SER A 155 19.56 -3.56 9.16
CA SER A 155 18.59 -4.60 9.53
C SER A 155 18.00 -4.38 10.93
N PHE A 156 18.81 -4.05 11.94
CA PHE A 156 18.27 -3.71 13.27
C PHE A 156 17.46 -2.42 13.25
N GLY A 157 17.89 -1.40 12.49
CA GLY A 157 17.14 -0.16 12.31
C GLY A 157 15.76 -0.42 11.72
N MET A 158 15.67 -1.23 10.66
CA MET A 158 14.40 -1.63 10.05
C MET A 158 13.56 -2.47 11.01
N ALA A 159 14.16 -3.36 11.80
CA ALA A 159 13.44 -4.13 12.81
C ALA A 159 12.80 -3.23 13.88
N VAL A 160 13.50 -2.17 14.32
CA VAL A 160 12.96 -1.20 15.27
C VAL A 160 11.79 -0.43 14.65
N ILE A 161 11.92 0.01 13.40
CA ILE A 161 10.84 0.67 12.66
C ILE A 161 9.62 -0.25 12.60
N ASP A 162 9.82 -1.50 12.19
CA ASP A 162 8.76 -2.50 12.12
C ASP A 162 8.14 -2.74 13.50
N PHE A 163 8.90 -2.90 14.59
CA PHE A 163 8.29 -3.18 15.89
C PHE A 163 7.59 -1.97 16.55
N LEU A 164 7.99 -0.74 16.22
CA LEU A 164 7.49 0.45 16.91
C LEU A 164 6.47 1.25 16.12
N LEU A 165 6.57 1.34 14.79
CA LEU A 165 5.66 2.15 14.01
C LEU A 165 4.42 1.35 13.63
N PRO A 166 3.21 1.74 14.05
CA PRO A 166 1.99 1.03 13.68
C PRO A 166 1.78 1.08 12.16
N SER A 167 1.19 0.01 11.62
CA SER A 167 0.83 -0.01 10.20
C SER A 167 -0.26 1.02 9.88
N LYS A 168 -0.44 1.36 8.59
CA LYS A 168 -1.49 2.30 8.16
C LYS A 168 -2.88 1.78 8.51
N GLU A 169 -3.08 0.47 8.44
CA GLU A 169 -4.30 -0.23 8.79
C GLU A 169 -4.55 -0.16 10.31
N GLU A 170 -3.51 -0.31 11.14
CA GLU A 170 -3.60 -0.11 12.60
C GLU A 170 -4.00 1.34 12.94
N ILE A 171 -3.44 2.33 12.23
CA ILE A 171 -3.78 3.75 12.41
C ILE A 171 -5.23 4.03 11.97
N ALA A 172 -5.66 3.46 10.84
CA ALA A 172 -7.02 3.59 10.36
C ALA A 172 -8.03 2.99 11.35
N TYR A 173 -7.75 1.79 11.88
CA TYR A 173 -8.61 1.18 12.89
C TYR A 173 -8.68 2.01 14.18
N ALA A 174 -7.55 2.54 14.66
CA ALA A 174 -7.56 3.43 15.83
C ALA A 174 -8.36 4.73 15.58
N LYS A 175 -8.31 5.27 14.36
CA LYS A 175 -9.16 6.41 13.95
C LYS A 175 -10.64 6.04 13.99
N TYR A 176 -11.00 4.85 13.49
CA TYR A 176 -12.36 4.33 13.59
C TYR A 176 -12.82 4.18 15.04
N GLU A 177 -12.04 3.55 15.91
CA GLU A 177 -12.39 3.38 17.34
C GLU A 177 -12.63 4.74 18.02
N ALA A 178 -11.79 5.74 17.70
CA ALA A 178 -11.94 7.09 18.23
C ALA A 178 -13.24 7.77 17.75
N LEU A 179 -13.67 7.53 16.51
CA LEU A 179 -14.92 8.07 15.96
C LEU A 179 -16.15 7.33 16.51
N ALA A 180 -16.08 6.00 16.63
CA ALA A 180 -17.13 5.17 17.19
C ALA A 180 -17.37 5.49 18.68
N ALA A 181 -16.32 5.80 19.44
CA ALA A 181 -16.43 6.21 20.84
C ALA A 181 -17.09 7.59 21.04
N GLN A 182 -17.14 8.41 19.99
CA GLN A 182 -17.76 9.75 20.01
C GLN A 182 -19.22 9.74 19.54
N THR A 183 -19.72 8.62 19.02
CA THR A 183 -21.11 8.49 18.57
C THR A 183 -21.95 7.91 19.73
N PRO A 184 -22.84 8.70 20.36
CA PRO A 184 -23.64 8.26 21.52
C PRO A 184 -24.76 7.28 21.18
#